data_AF-A0A960GAD4-F1
#
_entry.id   AF-A0A960GAD4-F1
#
_cell.length_a   1.000
_cell.length_b   1.000
_cell.length_c   1.000
_cell.angle_alpha   90.00
_cell.angle_beta   90.00
_cell.angle_gamma   90.00
#
_symmetry.space_group_name_H-M   'P 1'
#
loop_
_entity.id
_entity.type
_entity.pdbx_description
1 polymer ?
#
loop_
_entity_poly.entity_id
_entity_poly.type
_entity_poly.pdbx_seq_one_letter_code
_entity_poly.pdbx_strand_id
1 'polypeptide(L)'
;MLFRRFYDDALAQASYLVGCQATGEAVVVDPHRDADLYVRAAADEGVRITHVTETHIHADYLSGSRELAARTGARLLLSSGGGDDWRYRFAASEGARLLDDGDVVEVGNVRLRALHTPGHTPEHVSFLVTDGA
;
A
#
# COMPACT_ATOMS: atom_id res chain seq x y z
N MET A 1 5.71 5.06 15.68
CA MET A 1 5.09 4.40 14.51
C MET A 1 4.86 2.90 14.76
N LEU A 2 3.71 2.34 14.38
CA LEU A 2 3.45 0.90 14.28
C LEU A 2 4.06 0.33 12.99
N PHE A 3 4.70 -0.83 13.06
CA PHE A 3 5.21 -1.57 11.90
C PHE A 3 5.02 -3.07 12.11
N ARG A 4 4.24 -3.72 11.25
CA ARG A 4 3.93 -5.15 11.33
C ARG A 4 4.07 -5.81 9.97
N ARG A 5 4.83 -6.91 9.91
CA ARG A 5 5.03 -7.74 8.72
C ARG A 5 4.05 -8.92 8.71
N PHE A 6 3.51 -9.23 7.54
CA PHE A 6 2.82 -10.47 7.23
C PHE A 6 3.64 -11.19 6.16
N TYR A 7 3.64 -12.52 6.20
CA TYR A 7 4.42 -13.33 5.28
C TYR A 7 3.61 -14.54 4.84
N ASP A 8 3.59 -14.78 3.54
CA ASP A 8 3.05 -16.01 2.95
C ASP A 8 4.24 -16.91 2.57
N ASP A 9 4.43 -18.01 3.31
CA ASP A 9 5.55 -18.95 3.08
C ASP A 9 5.45 -19.69 1.74
N ALA A 10 4.25 -19.88 1.19
CA ALA A 10 4.05 -20.58 -0.08
C ALA A 10 4.41 -19.69 -1.28
N LEU A 11 4.11 -18.39 -1.18
CA LEU A 11 4.44 -17.38 -2.19
C LEU A 11 5.79 -16.71 -1.96
N ALA A 12 6.39 -16.90 -0.78
CA ALA A 12 7.54 -16.13 -0.31
C ALA A 12 7.29 -14.60 -0.34
N GLN A 13 6.05 -14.18 -0.17
CA GLN A 13 5.59 -12.79 -0.31
C GLN A 13 5.50 -12.13 1.07
N ALA A 14 5.98 -10.88 1.15
CA ALA A 14 5.89 -10.07 2.36
C ALA A 14 4.99 -8.86 2.12
N SER A 15 4.10 -8.60 3.08
CA SER A 15 3.24 -7.42 3.10
C SER A 15 3.31 -6.75 4.47
N TYR A 16 2.92 -5.48 4.54
CA TYR A 16 3.18 -4.67 5.73
C TYR A 16 1.97 -3.83 6.13
N LEU A 17 1.70 -3.74 7.43
CA LEU A 17 0.84 -2.74 8.04
C LEU A 17 1.72 -1.70 8.76
N VAL A 18 1.64 -0.46 8.34
CA VAL A 18 2.37 0.67 8.94
C VAL A 18 1.37 1.69 9.44
N GLY A 19 1.48 2.12 10.69
CA GLY A 19 0.46 2.96 11.32
C GLY A 19 0.99 4.08 12.21
N CYS A 20 0.22 5.16 12.29
CA CYS A 20 0.37 6.21 13.29
C CYS A 20 -0.56 5.91 14.48
N GLN A 21 0.00 5.48 15.61
CA GLN A 21 -0.80 5.20 16.81
C GLN A 21 -1.40 6.47 17.44
N ALA A 22 -0.85 7.65 17.17
CA ALA A 22 -1.37 8.92 17.69
C ALA A 22 -2.69 9.33 17.01
N THR A 23 -2.80 9.16 15.68
CA THR A 23 -4.03 9.49 14.93
C THR A 23 -4.91 8.25 14.67
N GLY A 24 -4.37 7.05 14.86
CA GLY A 24 -5.03 5.79 14.55
C GLY A 24 -5.06 5.46 13.06
N GLU A 25 -4.33 6.16 12.20
CA GLU A 25 -4.33 5.91 10.75
C GLU A 25 -3.25 4.92 10.34
N ALA A 26 -3.53 4.09 9.32
CA ALA A 26 -2.58 3.11 8.82
C ALA A 26 -2.64 2.92 7.31
N VAL A 27 -1.53 2.44 6.75
CA VAL A 27 -1.37 2.01 5.36
C VAL A 27 -0.98 0.54 5.31
N VAL A 28 -1.56 -0.19 4.35
CA VAL A 28 -1.08 -1.52 3.98
C VAL A 28 -0.30 -1.47 2.68
N VAL A 29 0.88 -2.08 2.66
CA VAL A 29 1.77 -2.20 1.49
C VAL A 29 1.71 -3.64 0.98
N ASP A 30 1.46 -3.80 -0.32
CA ASP A 30 1.44 -5.08 -1.05
C ASP A 30 0.51 -6.14 -0.43
N PRO A 31 -0.78 -5.82 -0.20
CA PRO A 31 -1.69 -6.74 0.50
C PRO A 31 -1.92 -8.04 -0.27
N HIS A 32 -1.97 -9.15 0.46
CA HIS A 32 -2.54 -10.42 0.00
C HIS A 32 -4.02 -10.23 -0.30
N ARG A 33 -4.59 -11.11 -1.14
CA ARG A 33 -6.02 -11.09 -1.46
C ARG A 33 -6.93 -11.35 -0.25
N ASP A 34 -6.46 -12.08 0.75
CA ASP A 34 -7.20 -12.29 2.00
C ASP A 34 -7.16 -11.02 2.87
N ALA A 35 -8.11 -10.12 2.63
CA ALA A 35 -8.20 -8.83 3.30
C ALA A 35 -8.51 -8.94 4.82
N ASP A 36 -9.08 -10.06 5.27
CA ASP A 36 -9.42 -10.27 6.69
C ASP A 36 -8.19 -10.22 7.59
N LEU A 37 -7.04 -10.67 7.09
CA LEU A 37 -5.76 -10.64 7.79
C LEU A 37 -5.43 -9.21 8.27
N TYR A 38 -5.59 -8.24 7.37
CA TYR A 38 -5.26 -6.84 7.65
C TYR A 38 -6.36 -6.15 8.46
N VAL A 39 -7.64 -6.43 8.17
CA VAL A 39 -8.76 -5.84 8.91
C VAL A 39 -8.70 -6.23 10.39
N ARG A 40 -8.43 -7.52 10.69
CA ARG A 40 -8.29 -7.99 12.08
C ARG A 40 -7.05 -7.41 12.74
N ALA A 41 -5.90 -7.43 12.06
CA ALA A 41 -4.68 -6.87 12.61
C ALA A 41 -4.81 -5.37 12.91
N ALA A 42 -5.45 -4.59 12.03
CA ALA A 42 -5.69 -3.17 12.28
C ALA A 42 -6.60 -2.95 13.50
N ALA A 43 -7.64 -3.76 13.65
CA ALA A 43 -8.52 -3.70 14.83
C ALA A 43 -7.78 -4.05 16.14
N ASP A 44 -6.95 -5.09 16.14
CA ASP A 44 -6.14 -5.51 17.29
C ASP A 44 -5.16 -4.42 17.74
N GLU A 45 -4.60 -3.68 16.78
CA GLU A 45 -3.64 -2.60 17.03
C GLU A 45 -4.32 -1.24 17.29
N GLY A 46 -5.66 -1.17 17.23
CA GLY A 46 -6.42 0.07 17.43
C GLY A 46 -6.23 1.11 16.33
N VAL A 47 -5.93 0.68 15.10
CA VAL A 47 -5.76 1.57 13.93
C VAL A 47 -6.80 1.28 12.85
N ARG A 48 -7.05 2.26 11.97
CA ARG A 48 -7.89 2.17 10.79
C ARG A 48 -7.01 2.23 9.54
N ILE A 49 -7.17 1.26 8.65
CA ILE A 49 -6.54 1.26 7.33
C ILE A 49 -7.20 2.37 6.51
N THR A 50 -6.52 3.49 6.32
CA THR A 50 -6.97 4.63 5.52
C THR A 50 -6.35 4.63 4.13
N HIS A 51 -5.25 3.89 3.95
CA HIS A 51 -4.52 3.80 2.70
C HIS A 51 -4.14 2.36 2.39
N VAL A 52 -4.08 2.04 1.10
CA VAL A 52 -3.53 0.78 0.59
C VAL A 52 -2.68 1.10 -0.61
N THR A 53 -1.49 0.52 -0.68
CA THR A 53 -0.51 0.82 -1.73
C THR A 53 0.14 -0.44 -2.27
N GLU A 54 0.61 -0.36 -3.51
CA GLU A 54 1.43 -1.38 -4.15
C GLU A 54 2.80 -0.82 -4.52
N THR A 55 3.84 -1.63 -4.39
CA THR A 55 5.17 -1.32 -4.92
C THR A 55 5.19 -1.43 -6.45
N HIS A 56 4.51 -2.43 -7.01
CA HIS A 56 4.43 -2.68 -8.44
C HIS A 56 3.24 -3.58 -8.80
N ILE A 57 2.95 -3.74 -10.09
CA ILE A 57 1.99 -4.72 -10.58
C ILE A 57 2.61 -6.11 -10.44
N HIS A 58 2.18 -6.83 -9.40
CA HIS A 58 2.71 -8.14 -9.02
C HIS A 58 2.42 -9.23 -10.07
N ALA A 59 3.36 -10.15 -10.27
CA ALA A 59 3.30 -11.19 -11.31
C ALA A 59 3.13 -12.62 -10.76
N ASP A 60 3.27 -12.79 -9.45
CA ASP A 60 3.38 -14.06 -8.72
C ASP A 60 2.22 -14.30 -7.75
N TYR A 61 1.47 -13.25 -7.40
CA TYR A 61 0.23 -13.37 -6.62
C TYR A 61 -0.82 -12.35 -7.08
N LEU A 62 -2.08 -12.58 -6.67
CA LEU A 62 -3.15 -11.64 -6.92
C LEU A 62 -3.23 -10.63 -5.78
N SER A 63 -2.93 -9.36 -6.09
CA SER A 63 -3.04 -8.25 -5.15
C SER A 63 -4.43 -8.16 -4.50
N GLY A 64 -4.44 -7.90 -3.20
CA GLY A 64 -5.63 -7.62 -2.43
C GLY A 64 -6.04 -6.15 -2.38
N SER A 65 -5.36 -5.24 -3.08
CA SER A 65 -5.55 -3.81 -2.84
C SER A 65 -6.98 -3.34 -3.06
N ARG A 66 -7.63 -3.79 -4.14
CA ARG A 66 -9.02 -3.45 -4.44
C ARG A 66 -9.99 -4.06 -3.42
N GLU A 67 -9.75 -5.30 -3.01
CA GLU A 67 -10.57 -5.97 -1.98
C GLU A 67 -10.48 -5.25 -0.64
N LEU A 68 -9.25 -4.94 -0.20
CA LEU A 68 -9.02 -4.24 1.05
C LEU A 68 -9.59 -2.82 1.01
N ALA A 69 -9.38 -2.08 -0.08
CA ALA A 69 -9.97 -0.75 -0.27
C ALA A 69 -11.52 -0.79 -0.22
N ALA A 70 -12.16 -1.76 -0.89
CA ALA A 70 -13.61 -1.93 -0.86
C ALA A 70 -14.13 -2.25 0.55
N ARG A 71 -13.37 -3.03 1.33
CA ARG A 71 -13.73 -3.44 2.70
C ARG A 71 -13.57 -2.33 3.73
N THR A 72 -12.61 -1.43 3.56
CA THR A 72 -12.26 -0.42 4.58
C THR A 72 -12.58 1.02 4.18
N GLY A 73 -12.87 1.26 2.90
CA GLY A 73 -12.95 2.61 2.34
C GLY A 73 -11.58 3.28 2.19
N ALA A 74 -10.48 2.52 2.30
CA ALA A 74 -9.14 3.05 2.16
C ALA A 74 -8.86 3.56 0.74
N ARG A 75 -8.06 4.63 0.66
CA ARG A 75 -7.62 5.17 -0.62
C ARG A 75 -6.49 4.33 -1.20
N LEU A 76 -6.65 3.96 -2.48
CA LEU A 76 -5.59 3.31 -3.26
C LEU A 76 -4.52 4.33 -3.64
N LEU A 77 -3.27 3.98 -3.40
CA LEU A 77 -2.07 4.70 -3.78
C LEU A 77 -1.30 3.83 -4.77
N LEU A 78 -1.21 4.22 -6.04
CA LEU A 78 -0.68 3.36 -7.11
C LEU A 78 0.32 4.14 -7.96
N SER A 79 1.35 3.49 -8.48
CA SER A 79 2.34 4.15 -9.33
C SER A 79 1.76 4.62 -10.67
N SER A 80 2.16 5.81 -11.14
CA SER A 80 1.96 6.30 -12.52
C SER A 80 3.15 6.05 -13.46
N GLY A 81 4.26 5.50 -12.95
CA GLY A 81 5.55 5.48 -13.65
C GLY A 81 5.70 4.48 -14.81
N GLY A 82 4.66 3.73 -15.20
CA GLY A 82 4.74 2.63 -16.16
C GLY A 82 4.58 3.00 -17.64
N GLY A 83 4.38 4.26 -17.98
CA GLY A 83 4.06 4.68 -19.36
C GLY A 83 2.64 4.29 -19.78
N ASP A 84 2.37 4.19 -21.09
CA ASP A 84 1.03 3.86 -21.61
C ASP A 84 0.67 2.37 -21.46
N ASP A 85 1.67 1.49 -21.51
CA ASP A 85 1.47 0.04 -21.56
C ASP A 85 1.36 -0.63 -20.17
N TRP A 86 1.90 0.00 -19.12
CA TRP A 86 1.90 -0.52 -17.75
C TRP A 86 1.15 0.42 -16.80
N ARG A 87 -0.19 0.39 -16.89
CA ARG A 87 -1.10 1.18 -16.04
C ARG A 87 -2.10 0.31 -15.31
N TYR A 88 -2.40 0.68 -14.08
CA TYR A 88 -3.54 0.19 -13.34
C TYR A 88 -4.84 0.65 -14.02
N ARG A 89 -5.40 -0.18 -14.91
CA ARG A 89 -6.58 0.19 -15.71
C ARG A 89 -7.82 0.55 -14.88
N PHE A 90 -7.88 0.06 -13.64
CA PHE A 90 -8.97 0.35 -12.71
C PHE A 90 -8.74 1.62 -11.87
N ALA A 91 -7.56 2.23 -11.90
CA ALA A 91 -7.20 3.32 -10.98
C ALA A 91 -8.18 4.49 -11.05
N ALA A 92 -8.59 4.89 -12.26
CA ALA A 92 -9.52 6.00 -12.43
C ALA A 92 -10.92 5.66 -11.88
N SER A 93 -11.44 4.45 -12.16
CA SER A 93 -12.76 4.03 -11.68
C SER A 93 -12.82 3.82 -10.18
N GLU A 94 -11.69 3.47 -9.54
CA GLU A 94 -11.58 3.26 -8.09
C GLU A 94 -11.16 4.55 -7.35
N GLY A 95 -11.02 5.69 -8.05
CA GLY A 95 -10.60 6.96 -7.43
C GLY A 95 -9.20 6.93 -6.80
N ALA A 96 -8.31 6.07 -7.32
CA ALA A 96 -6.95 5.92 -6.80
C ALA A 96 -6.17 7.24 -6.94
N ARG A 97 -5.29 7.51 -5.99
CA ARG A 97 -4.24 8.53 -6.16
C ARG A 97 -3.09 7.87 -6.91
N LEU A 98 -2.78 8.38 -8.10
CA LEU A 98 -1.56 8.02 -8.79
C LEU A 98 -0.37 8.74 -8.15
N LEU A 99 0.75 8.04 -8.00
CA LEU A 99 1.97 8.51 -7.36
C LEU A 99 3.11 8.59 -8.37
N ASP A 100 3.74 9.76 -8.44
CA ASP A 100 4.99 9.99 -9.16
C ASP A 100 6.20 10.00 -8.21
N ASP A 101 7.41 10.06 -8.76
CA ASP A 101 8.64 10.14 -7.96
C ASP A 101 8.62 11.35 -7.02
N GLY A 102 8.93 11.11 -5.75
CA GLY A 102 9.00 12.14 -4.73
C GLY A 102 7.67 12.52 -4.09
N ASP A 103 6.54 12.00 -4.58
CA ASP A 103 5.24 12.22 -3.95
C ASP A 103 5.24 11.74 -2.50
N VAL A 104 4.63 12.55 -1.63
CA VAL A 104 4.47 12.24 -0.21
C VAL A 104 3.00 12.06 0.13
N VAL A 105 2.72 11.03 0.93
CA VAL A 105 1.44 10.77 1.55
C VAL A 105 1.62 10.74 3.06
N GLU A 106 0.78 11.49 3.77
CA GLU A 106 0.71 11.47 5.22
C GLU A 106 -0.29 10.40 5.67
N VAL A 107 0.15 9.56 6.61
CA VAL A 107 -0.66 8.54 7.27
C VAL A 107 -0.59 8.89 8.76
N GLY A 108 -1.43 9.83 9.19
CA GLY A 108 -1.20 10.57 10.43
C GLY A 108 0.19 11.23 10.42
N ASN A 109 0.98 10.99 11.47
CA ASN A 109 2.35 11.51 11.57
C ASN A 109 3.38 10.70 10.76
N VAL A 110 2.99 9.56 10.16
CA VAL A 110 3.91 8.76 9.32
C VAL A 110 3.94 9.38 7.93
N ARG A 111 5.14 9.65 7.40
CA ARG A 111 5.33 10.14 6.03
C ARG A 111 5.79 9.01 5.14
N LEU A 112 5.02 8.73 4.09
CA LEU A 112 5.31 7.75 3.06
C LEU A 112 5.71 8.48 1.78
N ARG A 113 7.00 8.43 1.42
CA ARG A 113 7.50 9.03 0.17
C ARG A 113 7.69 7.95 -0.89
N ALA A 114 7.06 8.13 -2.04
CA ALA A 114 7.27 7.30 -3.22
C ALA A 114 8.63 7.63 -3.86
N LEU A 115 9.40 6.60 -4.19
CA LEU A 115 10.65 6.67 -4.93
C LEU A 115 10.51 5.80 -6.18
N HIS A 116 10.52 6.41 -7.36
CA HIS A 116 10.48 5.65 -8.61
C HIS A 116 11.77 4.84 -8.75
N THR A 117 11.63 3.52 -8.77
CA THR A 117 12.73 2.56 -8.72
C THR A 117 12.55 1.50 -9.81
N PRO A 118 12.48 1.92 -11.09
CA PRO A 118 12.22 1.00 -12.19
C PRO A 118 13.34 -0.04 -12.32
N GLY A 119 12.96 -1.24 -12.74
CA GLY A 119 13.89 -2.35 -12.94
C GLY A 119 13.12 -3.65 -13.04
N HIS A 120 12.56 -4.11 -11.92
CA HIS A 120 11.69 -5.30 -11.90
C HIS A 120 10.45 -5.09 -12.79
N THR A 121 9.78 -3.95 -12.64
CA THR A 121 8.75 -3.45 -13.55
C THR A 121 9.02 -1.97 -13.87
N PRO A 122 8.48 -1.42 -14.97
CA PRO A 122 8.69 -0.02 -15.33
C PRO A 122 8.04 0.96 -14.35
N GLU A 123 6.91 0.61 -13.73
CA GLU A 123 6.21 1.43 -12.75
C GLU A 123 6.69 1.23 -11.31
N HIS A 124 7.63 0.32 -11.06
CA HIS A 124 8.04 -0.03 -9.69
C HIS A 124 8.40 1.19 -8.84
N VAL A 125 7.81 1.28 -7.65
CA VAL A 125 8.12 2.29 -6.63
C VAL A 125 8.54 1.61 -5.34
N SER A 126 9.49 2.25 -4.66
CA SER A 126 9.85 1.92 -3.28
C SER A 126 9.29 3.00 -2.37
N PHE A 127 8.96 2.65 -1.13
CA PHE A 127 8.45 3.61 -0.17
C PHE A 127 9.48 3.91 0.92
N LEU A 128 9.93 5.15 0.97
CA LEU A 128 10.70 5.66 2.09
C LEU A 128 9.74 6.11 3.20
N VAL A 129 9.80 5.42 4.34
CA VAL A 129 8.95 5.68 5.50
C VAL A 129 9.74 6.50 6.52
N THR A 130 9.18 7.63 6.95
CA THR A 130 9.75 8.48 8.01
C THR A 130 8.74 8.60 9.15
N ASP A 131 9.16 8.27 10.37
CA ASP A 131 8.38 8.59 11.57
C ASP A 131 8.45 10.11 11.81
N GLY A 132 7.29 10.77 11.73
CA GLY A 132 7.15 12.21 11.94
C GLY A 132 6.62 12.59 13.31
N ALA A 133 6.68 11.67 14.29
CA ALA A 133 6.35 11.92 15.69
C ALA A 133 6.91 13.24 16.24
#